data_AF-A0A4Q6CL78-F1
#
_entry.id   AF-A0A4Q6CL78-F1
#
_cell.length_a   1.000
_cell.length_b   1.000
_cell.length_c   1.000
_cell.angle_alpha   90.00
_cell.angle_beta   90.00
_cell.angle_gamma   90.00
#
_symmetry.space_group_name_H-M   'P 1'
#
loop_
_entity.id
_entity.type
_entity.pdbx_description
1 polymer ?
#
loop_
_entity_poly.entity_id
_entity_poly.type
_entity_poly.pdbx_seq_one_letter_code
_entity_poly.pdbx_strand_id
1 'polypeptide(L)' 'ALNEKVYQATGKMMEKYDVIDLKKMSGGGEYPNQDGFGWTNGVYQALKNSKSSLKHLQINQ' A
#
# COMPACT_ATOMS: atom_id res chain seq x y z
N ALA A 1 7.65 -2.01 0.68
CA ALA A 1 6.50 -2.90 1.01
C ALA A 1 5.83 -3.40 -0.28
N LEU A 2 4.91 -4.37 -0.23
CA LEU A 2 4.26 -4.94 -1.43
C LEU A 2 3.53 -3.87 -2.27
N ASN A 3 2.71 -3.06 -1.61
CA ASN A 3 2.00 -1.92 -2.21
C ASN A 3 2.94 -0.92 -2.90
N GLU A 4 4.10 -0.60 -2.30
CA GLU A 4 5.10 0.28 -2.93
C GLU A 4 5.69 -0.38 -4.20
N LYS A 5 5.98 -1.69 -4.18
CA LYS A 5 6.48 -2.40 -5.38
C LYS A 5 5.46 -2.38 -6.52
N VAL A 6 4.19 -2.65 -6.21
CA VAL A 6 3.11 -2.60 -7.21
C VAL A 6 2.97 -1.19 -7.77
N TYR A 7 2.94 -0.17 -6.91
CA TYR A 7 2.87 1.22 -7.34
C TYR A 7 4.03 1.61 -8.26
N GLN A 8 5.27 1.19 -7.96
CA GLN A 8 6.43 1.45 -8.83
C GLN A 8 6.31 0.76 -10.19
N ALA A 9 5.71 -0.43 -10.25
CA ALA A 9 5.54 -1.18 -11.49
C ALA A 9 4.38 -0.66 -12.35
N THR A 10 3.32 -0.14 -11.75
CA THR A 10 2.05 0.14 -12.43
C THR A 10 1.65 1.62 -12.44
N GLY A 11 2.25 2.45 -11.59
CA GLY A 11 1.84 3.85 -11.36
C GLY A 11 0.56 4.01 -10.53
N LYS A 12 0.01 2.92 -9.98
CA LYS A 12 -1.29 2.90 -9.29
C LYS A 12 -1.28 1.99 -8.08
N MET A 13 -2.05 2.38 -7.06
CA MET A 13 -2.38 1.50 -5.93
C MET A 13 -3.67 0.73 -6.25
N MET A 14 -3.73 -0.52 -5.81
CA MET A 14 -4.89 -1.40 -6.04
C MET A 14 -5.93 -1.28 -4.91
N GLU A 15 -7.15 -1.72 -5.16
CA GLU A 15 -8.20 -1.89 -4.14
C GLU A 15 -7.74 -2.81 -3.00
N LYS A 16 -7.06 -3.92 -3.32
CA LYS A 16 -6.60 -4.92 -2.34
C LYS A 16 -5.29 -5.61 -2.73
N TYR A 17 -4.61 -6.16 -1.72
CA TYR A 17 -3.35 -6.89 -1.80
C TYR A 17 -3.43 -8.23 -1.04
N ASP A 18 -2.71 -9.25 -1.52
CA ASP A 18 -2.69 -10.57 -0.92
C ASP A 18 -1.64 -10.54 0.18
N VAL A 19 -2.10 -10.79 1.41
CA VAL A 19 -1.25 -10.74 2.60
C VAL A 19 -0.75 -12.13 3.02
N ILE A 20 -1.24 -13.18 2.37
CA ILE A 20 -0.82 -14.57 2.59
C ILE A 20 0.31 -14.91 1.62
N ASP A 21 0.13 -14.63 0.33
CA ASP A 21 1.16 -14.80 -0.71
C ASP A 21 1.49 -13.48 -1.40
N LEU A 22 2.60 -12.86 -0.97
CA LEU A 22 3.06 -11.57 -1.48
C LEU A 22 3.55 -11.60 -2.95
N LYS A 23 3.68 -12.77 -3.57
CA LYS A 23 4.03 -12.91 -4.99
C LYS A 23 2.80 -12.91 -5.89
N LYS A 24 1.62 -13.15 -5.33
CA LYS A 24 0.38 -13.27 -6.08
C LYS A 24 -0.27 -11.90 -6.27
N MET A 25 -0.74 -11.65 -7.49
CA MET A 25 -1.65 -10.53 -7.75
C MET A 25 -2.98 -10.79 -7.04
N SER A 26 -3.49 -9.81 -6.30
CA SER A 26 -4.81 -9.93 -5.70
C SER A 26 -5.92 -9.99 -6.72
N GLY A 27 -6.90 -10.82 -6.42
CA GLY A 27 -8.14 -10.98 -7.17
C GLY A 27 -9.11 -11.87 -6.40
N GLY A 28 -10.09 -12.43 -7.10
CA GLY A 28 -11.16 -13.23 -6.50
C GLY A 28 -12.41 -12.41 -6.19
N GLY A 29 -13.52 -13.12 -5.93
CA GLY A 29 -14.86 -12.54 -5.92
C GLY A 29 -15.44 -12.42 -7.34
N GLU A 30 -16.52 -11.66 -7.47
CA GLU A 30 -17.27 -11.53 -8.72
C GLU A 30 -16.62 -10.58 -9.74
N TYR A 31 -15.79 -9.64 -9.27
CA TYR A 31 -15.24 -8.57 -10.10
C TYR A 31 -13.71 -8.48 -10.03
N PRO A 32 -13.05 -8.05 -11.12
CA PRO A 32 -11.62 -7.80 -11.13
C PRO A 32 -11.21 -6.78 -10.06
N ASN A 33 -9.96 -6.90 -9.60
CA ASN A 33 -9.36 -5.93 -8.69
C ASN A 33 -9.25 -4.56 -9.37
N GLN A 34 -9.65 -3.51 -8.67
CA GLN A 34 -9.76 -2.17 -9.24
C GLN A 34 -8.50 -1.33 -9.03
N ASP A 35 -8.29 -0.41 -9.97
CA ASP A 35 -7.20 0.56 -9.97
C ASP A 35 -7.58 1.82 -9.21
N GLY A 36 -6.61 2.42 -8.49
CA GLY A 36 -6.77 3.78 -7.98
C GLY A 36 -7.84 3.90 -6.90
N PHE A 37 -7.71 3.13 -5.83
CA PHE A 37 -8.71 3.09 -4.75
C PHE A 37 -8.42 4.12 -3.64
N GLY A 38 -9.37 5.03 -3.40
CA GLY A 38 -9.18 6.18 -2.50
C GLY A 38 -8.78 5.82 -1.08
N TRP A 39 -9.39 4.78 -0.49
CA TRP A 39 -9.06 4.34 0.87
C TRP A 39 -7.63 3.79 0.97
N THR A 40 -7.18 3.00 -0.02
CA THR A 40 -5.81 2.49 -0.07
C THR A 40 -4.80 3.63 -0.08
N ASN A 41 -5.04 4.66 -0.91
CA ASN A 41 -4.18 5.84 -1.00
C ASN A 41 -4.16 6.62 0.32
N GLY A 42 -5.33 6.87 0.93
CA GLY A 42 -5.45 7.62 2.17
C GLY A 42 -4.75 6.92 3.34
N VAL A 43 -5.02 5.63 3.54
CA VAL A 43 -4.37 4.83 4.59
C VAL A 43 -2.86 4.73 4.38
N TYR A 44 -2.41 4.57 3.14
CA TYR A 44 -0.97 4.56 2.84
C TYR A 44 -0.30 5.87 3.26
N GLN A 45 -0.88 7.02 2.91
CA GLN A 45 -0.34 8.34 3.30
C GLN A 45 -0.32 8.51 4.82
N ALA A 46 -1.41 8.17 5.51
CA ALA A 46 -1.47 8.24 6.97
C ALA A 46 -0.36 7.41 7.63
N LEU A 47 -0.20 6.14 7.22
CA LEU A 47 0.84 5.25 7.75
C LEU A 47 2.26 5.73 7.42
N LYS A 48 2.49 6.30 6.23
CA LYS A 48 3.79 6.84 5.84
C LYS A 48 4.16 8.06 6.70
N ASN A 49 3.19 8.95 6.92
CA ASN A 49 3.38 10.14 7.75
C ASN A 49 3.64 9.78 9.21
N SER A 50 2.88 8.83 9.77
CA SER A 50 3.12 8.32 11.12
C SER A 50 4.52 7.73 11.27
N LYS A 51 4.98 6.92 10.31
CA LYS A 51 6.35 6.37 10.32
C LYS A 51 7.43 7.45 10.22
N SER A 52 7.18 8.51 9.45
CA SER A 52 8.11 9.64 9.33
C SER A 52 8.25 10.39 10.66
N SER A 53 7.13 10.63 11.35
CA SER A 53 7.11 11.27 12.67
C SER A 53 7.90 10.45 13.72
N LEU A 54 7.73 9.13 13.72
CA LEU A 54 8.48 8.23 14.60
C LEU A 54 9.99 8.23 14.31
N LYS A 55 10.39 8.29 13.04
CA LYS A 55 11.81 8.41 12.68
C LYS A 55 12.42 9.73 13.16
N HIS A 56 11.68 10.83 13.06
CA HIS A 56 12.16 12.13 13.53
C HIS A 56 12.40 12.14 15.05
N LEU A 57 11.57 11.43 15.81
CA LEU A 57 11.73 11.28 17.27
C LEU A 57 12.93 10.40 17.65
N GLN A 58 13.36 9.47 16.79
CA GLN A 58 14.53 8.61 17.03
C GLN A 58 15.87 9.23 16.62
N ILE A 59 15.88 10.31 15.83
CA ILE A 59 17.11 11.00 15.39
C ILE A 59 17.58 12.04 16.42
N ASN A 60 16.72 12.40 17.38
CA ASN A 60 17.04 13.34 18.47
C ASN A 60 17.36 12.63 19.80
N GLN A 61 17.75 11.35 19.76
CA GLN A 61 18.45 10.63 20.84
C GLN A 61 19.87 10.32 20.36
#